data_AF-A0A256Z4H1-F1
#
_entry.id   AF-A0A256Z4H1-F1
#
_cell.length_a   1.000
_cell.length_b   1.000
_cell.length_c   1.000
_cell.angle_alpha   90.00
_cell.angle_beta   90.00
_cell.angle_gamma   90.00
#
_symmetry.space_group_name_H-M   'P 1'
#
loop_
_entity.id
_entity.type
_entity.pdbx_description
1 polymer ?
#
loop_
_entity_poly.entity_id
_entity_poly.type
_entity_poly.pdbx_seq_one_letter_code
_entity_poly.pdbx_strand_id
1 'polypeptide(L)'
;MDPDTFHDTETYDIALLAAGGGATAALWSWDKKEPAVALLRPPGHHAGWDYNGGFCYFNNIALAAKLLQRDRRAGRVAIVDIDVHHGNGTHDIFLKDPSVLYISTHQWGIYPGTGPLTEVGHGEGEGFTVNLPMSSGHGDGTFRMTFEDVVVPILKQFRPEQILVSLGVDAHYMDPLASLSLSSPGYVELLMQLKELADRVCEGRITFMLEGGYHLEALTEVFAGLCLSLVGRGEEATYRYGSVMDSGDSAHLKGFREQLSSYWRV
;
A
#
# COMPACT_ATOMS: atom_id res chain seq x y z
N MET A 1 16.18 -15.44 2.87
CA MET A 1 14.98 -16.10 3.38
C MET A 1 15.10 -16.17 4.88
N ASP A 2 14.19 -15.48 5.56
CA ASP A 2 14.08 -15.54 7.01
C ASP A 2 13.50 -16.90 7.47
N PRO A 3 13.52 -17.20 8.79
CA PRO A 3 13.06 -18.50 9.29
C PRO A 3 11.56 -18.78 9.10
N ASP A 4 10.75 -17.74 8.89
CA ASP A 4 9.29 -17.84 8.82
C ASP A 4 8.76 -17.91 7.36
N THR A 5 9.61 -17.62 6.37
CA THR A 5 9.30 -17.80 4.95
C THR A 5 9.65 -19.23 4.51
N PHE A 6 8.68 -20.13 4.59
CA PHE A 6 8.83 -21.51 4.12
C PHE A 6 8.90 -21.60 2.60
N HIS A 7 9.31 -22.72 2.03
CA HIS A 7 9.13 -22.99 0.61
C HIS A 7 9.02 -24.49 0.37
N ASP A 8 8.40 -24.84 -0.75
CA ASP A 8 8.32 -26.18 -1.30
C ASP A 8 8.71 -26.16 -2.78
N THR A 9 8.52 -27.29 -3.46
CA THR A 9 8.88 -27.45 -4.87
C THR A 9 8.05 -26.61 -5.84
N GLU A 10 6.83 -26.20 -5.46
CA GLU A 10 5.92 -25.44 -6.32
C GLU A 10 6.00 -23.92 -6.05
N THR A 11 6.57 -23.53 -4.92
CA THR A 11 6.65 -22.15 -4.46
C THR A 11 7.20 -21.19 -5.51
N TYR A 12 8.23 -21.58 -6.27
CA TYR A 12 8.79 -20.74 -7.33
C TYR A 12 7.78 -20.44 -8.44
N ASP A 13 7.11 -21.46 -8.95
CA ASP A 13 6.13 -21.31 -10.04
C ASP A 13 4.91 -20.52 -9.58
N ILE A 14 4.45 -20.73 -8.35
CA ILE A 14 3.36 -19.96 -7.74
C ILE A 14 3.77 -18.49 -7.55
N ALA A 15 5.00 -18.23 -7.08
CA ALA A 15 5.52 -16.87 -6.93
C ALA A 15 5.63 -16.15 -8.29
N LEU A 16 6.01 -16.85 -9.37
CA LEU A 16 5.99 -16.29 -10.72
C LEU A 16 4.57 -15.93 -11.17
N LEU A 17 3.57 -16.77 -10.86
CA LEU A 17 2.17 -16.47 -11.17
C LEU A 17 1.66 -15.24 -10.40
N ALA A 18 2.02 -15.10 -9.12
CA ALA A 18 1.67 -13.93 -8.32
C ALA A 18 2.29 -12.64 -8.90
N ALA A 19 3.61 -12.66 -9.14
CA ALA A 19 4.32 -11.50 -9.67
C ALA A 19 3.84 -11.12 -11.08
N GLY A 20 3.65 -12.12 -11.96
CA GLY A 20 3.11 -11.93 -13.30
C GLY A 20 1.66 -11.46 -13.32
N GLY A 21 0.83 -11.95 -12.39
CA GLY A 21 -0.56 -11.52 -12.21
C GLY A 21 -0.65 -10.05 -11.81
N GLY A 22 0.14 -9.62 -10.82
CA GLY A 22 0.24 -8.22 -10.40
C GLY A 22 0.70 -7.30 -11.53
N ALA A 23 1.75 -7.69 -12.25
CA ALA A 23 2.23 -6.96 -13.42
C ALA A 23 1.16 -6.85 -14.52
N THR A 24 0.45 -7.95 -14.80
CA THR A 24 -0.63 -7.98 -15.80
C THR A 24 -1.77 -7.04 -15.42
N ALA A 25 -2.19 -7.03 -14.16
CA ALA A 25 -3.23 -6.13 -13.66
C ALA A 25 -2.82 -4.65 -13.79
N ALA A 26 -1.57 -4.31 -13.44
CA ALA A 26 -1.05 -2.95 -13.56
C ALA A 26 -1.00 -2.47 -15.02
N LEU A 27 -0.48 -3.29 -15.93
CA LEU A 27 -0.43 -2.97 -17.36
C LEU A 27 -1.84 -2.89 -17.98
N TRP A 28 -2.76 -3.75 -17.55
CA TRP A 28 -4.15 -3.69 -17.97
C TRP A 28 -4.82 -2.38 -17.52
N SER A 29 -4.66 -2.00 -16.24
CA SER A 29 -5.18 -0.74 -15.70
C SER A 29 -4.60 0.46 -16.46
N TRP A 30 -3.31 0.41 -16.78
CA TRP A 30 -2.66 1.43 -17.60
C TRP A 30 -3.34 1.59 -18.98
N ASP A 31 -3.52 0.50 -19.70
CA ASP A 31 -4.07 0.51 -21.06
C ASP A 31 -5.57 0.84 -21.08
N LYS A 32 -6.32 0.39 -20.07
CA LYS A 32 -7.78 0.58 -19.98
C LYS A 32 -8.21 1.86 -19.29
N LYS A 33 -7.33 2.47 -18.47
CA LYS A 33 -7.66 3.62 -17.63
C LYS A 33 -8.80 3.30 -16.66
N GLU A 34 -8.76 2.09 -16.12
CA GLU A 34 -9.76 1.54 -15.20
C GLU A 34 -9.06 0.92 -13.98
N PRO A 35 -9.72 0.88 -12.81
CA PRO A 35 -9.17 0.23 -11.62
C PRO A 35 -9.03 -1.28 -11.84
N ALA A 36 -7.93 -1.86 -11.33
CA ALA A 36 -7.71 -3.30 -11.32
C ALA A 36 -7.51 -3.82 -9.89
N VAL A 37 -7.99 -5.02 -9.60
CA VAL A 37 -7.78 -5.72 -8.33
C VAL A 37 -7.11 -7.05 -8.62
N ALA A 38 -5.95 -7.28 -8.00
CA ALA A 38 -5.16 -8.49 -8.14
C ALA A 38 -5.13 -9.23 -6.79
N LEU A 39 -5.82 -10.37 -6.71
CA LEU A 39 -5.82 -11.26 -5.55
C LEU A 39 -4.65 -12.24 -5.70
N LEU A 40 -3.51 -11.87 -5.17
CA LEU A 40 -2.23 -12.56 -5.35
C LEU A 40 -1.85 -13.33 -4.09
N ARG A 41 -1.23 -14.50 -4.26
CA ARG A 41 -0.46 -15.19 -3.22
C ARG A 41 0.68 -15.94 -3.91
N PRO A 42 1.93 -15.87 -3.40
CA PRO A 42 2.39 -15.19 -2.18
C PRO A 42 2.42 -13.63 -2.28
N PRO A 43 2.50 -12.91 -1.13
CA PRO A 43 2.70 -11.46 -1.08
C PRO A 43 4.10 -11.05 -1.57
N GLY A 44 4.40 -9.75 -1.59
CA GLY A 44 5.64 -9.24 -2.19
C GLY A 44 6.39 -8.12 -1.47
N HIS A 45 5.73 -7.26 -0.68
CA HIS A 45 6.34 -5.98 -0.26
C HIS A 45 7.61 -6.09 0.63
N HIS A 46 7.88 -7.25 1.24
CA HIS A 46 9.09 -7.52 2.03
C HIS A 46 10.27 -8.06 1.21
N ALA A 47 10.06 -8.48 -0.04
CA ALA A 47 11.15 -8.93 -0.90
C ALA A 47 11.94 -7.73 -1.46
N GLY A 48 13.23 -7.66 -1.15
CA GLY A 48 14.15 -6.61 -1.60
C GLY A 48 14.87 -6.95 -2.90
N TRP A 49 15.95 -6.22 -3.20
CA TRP A 49 16.71 -6.43 -4.45
C TRP A 49 17.53 -7.73 -4.45
N ASP A 50 18.04 -8.18 -3.29
CA ASP A 50 18.82 -9.42 -3.13
C ASP A 50 18.37 -10.30 -1.94
N TYR A 51 17.22 -10.00 -1.35
CA TYR A 51 16.69 -10.78 -0.22
C TYR A 51 15.18 -10.98 -0.31
N ASN A 52 14.73 -11.97 0.44
CA ASN A 52 13.32 -12.31 0.65
C ASN A 52 13.07 -12.63 2.13
N GLY A 53 11.83 -12.44 2.56
CA GLY A 53 11.38 -12.57 3.95
C GLY A 53 9.91 -12.17 4.09
N GLY A 54 9.31 -12.38 5.26
CA GLY A 54 7.94 -11.97 5.56
C GLY A 54 6.92 -12.59 4.60
N PHE A 55 7.12 -13.87 4.27
CA PHE A 55 6.31 -14.63 3.30
C PHE A 55 6.41 -14.16 1.84
N CYS A 56 7.26 -13.16 1.55
CA CYS A 56 7.42 -12.57 0.22
C CYS A 56 8.66 -13.17 -0.50
N TYR A 57 8.48 -13.68 -1.72
CA TYR A 57 9.58 -14.27 -2.51
C TYR A 57 10.04 -13.36 -3.65
N PHE A 58 9.08 -12.73 -4.33
CA PHE A 58 9.30 -11.68 -5.32
C PHE A 58 8.47 -10.48 -4.93
N ASN A 59 8.98 -9.29 -5.23
CA ASN A 59 8.24 -8.07 -4.98
C ASN A 59 7.25 -7.80 -6.12
N ASN A 60 6.01 -8.25 -5.94
CA ASN A 60 4.94 -8.17 -6.94
C ASN A 60 4.71 -6.73 -7.42
N ILE A 61 4.57 -5.79 -6.48
CA ILE A 61 4.28 -4.39 -6.79
C ILE A 61 5.49 -3.66 -7.39
N ALA A 62 6.71 -3.98 -6.93
CA ALA A 62 7.91 -3.42 -7.52
C ALA A 62 8.15 -3.92 -8.95
N LEU A 63 7.87 -5.20 -9.24
CA LEU A 63 7.92 -5.71 -10.61
C LEU A 63 6.94 -4.95 -11.51
N ALA A 64 5.70 -4.74 -11.04
CA ALA A 64 4.72 -3.97 -11.78
C ALA A 64 5.19 -2.52 -12.05
N ALA A 65 5.69 -1.83 -11.03
CA ALA A 65 6.24 -0.48 -11.18
C ALA A 65 7.43 -0.43 -12.14
N LYS A 66 8.39 -1.37 -12.05
CA LYS A 66 9.54 -1.45 -12.96
C LYS A 66 9.12 -1.72 -14.41
N LEU A 67 8.09 -2.54 -14.63
CA LEU A 67 7.53 -2.76 -15.97
C LEU A 67 6.81 -1.54 -16.53
N LEU A 68 6.16 -0.74 -15.68
CA LEU A 68 5.59 0.55 -16.08
C LEU A 68 6.67 1.59 -16.39
N GLN A 69 7.79 1.60 -15.66
CA GLN A 69 8.94 2.46 -15.98
C GLN A 69 9.63 2.05 -17.30
N ARG A 70 9.58 0.76 -17.64
CA ARG A 70 10.22 0.23 -18.84
C ARG A 70 9.68 0.92 -20.09
N ASP A 71 10.58 1.16 -21.04
CA ASP A 71 10.28 1.84 -22.31
C ASP A 71 9.65 3.24 -22.13
N ARG A 72 9.84 3.86 -20.95
CA ARG A 72 9.28 5.16 -20.55
C ARG A 72 7.75 5.22 -20.69
N ARG A 73 7.07 4.10 -20.43
CA ARG A 73 5.60 4.06 -20.44
C ARG A 73 5.04 5.00 -19.37
N ALA A 74 5.52 4.89 -18.12
CA ALA A 74 5.25 5.82 -17.03
C ALA A 74 6.57 6.44 -16.53
N GLY A 75 6.65 7.76 -16.50
CA GLY A 75 7.75 8.51 -15.90
C GLY A 75 7.56 8.81 -14.40
N ARG A 76 6.34 8.64 -13.85
CA ARG A 76 6.06 8.72 -12.41
C ARG A 76 5.04 7.67 -11.97
N VAL A 77 5.42 6.78 -11.06
CA VAL A 77 4.53 5.78 -10.45
C VAL A 77 4.47 6.01 -8.95
N ALA A 78 3.27 6.01 -8.36
CA ALA A 78 3.14 6.02 -6.91
C ALA A 78 2.80 4.62 -6.40
N ILE A 79 3.48 4.18 -5.35
CA ILE A 79 3.15 2.97 -4.58
C ILE A 79 2.66 3.43 -3.21
N VAL A 80 1.43 3.08 -2.87
CA VAL A 80 0.83 3.33 -1.55
C VAL A 80 0.64 2.00 -0.84
N ASP A 81 1.42 1.77 0.21
CA ASP A 81 1.40 0.55 1.01
C ASP A 81 0.59 0.76 2.30
N ILE A 82 -0.50 0.00 2.43
CA ILE A 82 -1.44 0.02 3.56
C ILE A 82 -1.43 -1.34 4.29
N ASP A 83 -0.48 -2.22 3.97
CA ASP A 83 -0.16 -3.35 4.84
C ASP A 83 0.35 -2.85 6.19
N VAL A 84 0.01 -3.55 7.27
CA VAL A 84 0.40 -3.13 8.62
C VAL A 84 1.90 -3.19 8.86
N HIS A 85 2.62 -4.02 8.10
CA HIS A 85 4.05 -4.13 8.16
C HIS A 85 4.71 -3.16 7.20
N HIS A 86 5.88 -2.63 7.58
CA HIS A 86 6.62 -1.78 6.66
C HIS A 86 7.12 -2.63 5.47
N GLY A 87 6.72 -2.26 4.25
CA GLY A 87 7.18 -2.84 2.98
C GLY A 87 8.65 -2.53 2.67
N ASN A 88 9.55 -3.00 3.53
CA ASN A 88 10.99 -2.74 3.47
C ASN A 88 11.65 -3.17 2.16
N GLY A 89 11.11 -4.20 1.51
CA GLY A 89 11.60 -4.65 0.22
C GLY A 89 11.29 -3.63 -0.88
N THR A 90 10.04 -3.15 -0.91
CA THR A 90 9.61 -2.10 -1.86
C THR A 90 10.36 -0.80 -1.60
N HIS A 91 10.48 -0.40 -0.33
CA HIS A 91 11.30 0.75 0.09
C HIS A 91 12.72 0.64 -0.49
N ASP A 92 13.42 -0.46 -0.24
CA ASP A 92 14.81 -0.65 -0.63
C ASP A 92 15.00 -0.63 -2.15
N ILE A 93 14.11 -1.29 -2.91
CA ILE A 93 14.16 -1.32 -4.38
C ILE A 93 14.10 0.10 -5.00
N PHE A 94 13.34 1.02 -4.39
CA PHE A 94 13.12 2.37 -4.93
C PHE A 94 13.84 3.48 -4.16
N LEU A 95 14.68 3.14 -3.17
CA LEU A 95 15.32 4.09 -2.25
C LEU A 95 16.02 5.28 -2.93
N LYS A 96 16.54 5.08 -4.15
CA LYS A 96 17.28 6.09 -4.93
C LYS A 96 16.55 6.56 -6.20
N ASP A 97 15.30 6.14 -6.41
CA ASP A 97 14.58 6.32 -7.67
C ASP A 97 13.47 7.39 -7.55
N PRO A 98 13.70 8.64 -7.99
CA PRO A 98 12.70 9.71 -7.88
C PRO A 98 11.48 9.53 -8.79
N SER A 99 11.54 8.58 -9.72
CA SER A 99 10.38 8.29 -10.58
C SER A 99 9.37 7.34 -9.92
N VAL A 100 9.68 6.82 -8.73
CA VAL A 100 8.73 6.09 -7.90
C VAL A 100 8.59 6.77 -6.54
N LEU A 101 7.38 7.21 -6.23
CA LEU A 101 7.02 7.66 -4.89
C LEU A 101 6.50 6.47 -4.10
N TYR A 102 7.20 6.07 -3.04
CA TYR A 102 6.76 5.03 -2.12
C TYR A 102 6.24 5.68 -0.84
N ILE A 103 4.99 5.38 -0.49
CA ILE A 103 4.34 5.80 0.76
C ILE A 103 3.94 4.54 1.51
N SER A 104 4.27 4.44 2.80
CA SER A 104 3.84 3.31 3.65
C SER A 104 3.28 3.81 4.96
N THR A 105 2.04 3.42 5.27
CA THR A 105 1.49 3.47 6.62
C THR A 105 1.65 2.10 7.24
N HIS A 106 2.38 2.00 8.35
CA HIS A 106 2.66 0.71 9.00
C HIS A 106 2.75 0.89 10.51
N GLN A 107 2.48 -0.16 11.28
CA GLN A 107 2.68 -0.10 12.72
C GLN A 107 4.16 -0.03 13.06
N TRP A 108 4.53 0.95 13.88
CA TRP A 108 5.92 1.12 14.31
C TRP A 108 6.35 0.02 15.28
N GLY A 109 7.57 -0.49 15.09
CA GLY A 109 8.22 -1.42 16.02
C GLY A 109 7.82 -2.90 15.89
N ILE A 110 6.98 -3.26 14.91
CA ILE A 110 6.72 -4.66 14.54
C ILE A 110 7.58 -5.07 13.34
N TYR A 111 7.42 -6.29 12.82
CA TYR A 111 8.21 -6.80 11.70
C TYR A 111 8.26 -5.80 10.53
N PRO A 112 9.43 -5.56 9.92
CA PRO A 112 10.76 -6.07 10.29
C PRO A 112 11.54 -5.14 11.25
N GLY A 113 10.91 -4.11 11.82
CA GLY A 113 11.54 -3.11 12.69
C GLY A 113 12.19 -1.95 11.92
N THR A 114 11.76 -1.71 10.68
CA THR A 114 12.25 -0.64 9.79
C THR A 114 11.13 0.33 9.43
N GLY A 115 11.41 1.34 8.61
CA GLY A 115 10.45 2.37 8.23
C GLY A 115 10.35 3.57 9.18
N PRO A 116 11.42 4.03 9.86
CA PRO A 116 11.33 5.24 10.65
C PRO A 116 10.95 6.43 9.77
N LEU A 117 10.19 7.37 10.32
CA LEU A 117 9.79 8.61 9.65
C LEU A 117 10.99 9.39 9.05
N THR A 118 12.17 9.26 9.64
CA THR A 118 13.39 9.95 9.21
C THR A 118 14.03 9.37 7.95
N GLU A 119 13.68 8.14 7.55
CA GLU A 119 14.15 7.55 6.29
C GLU A 119 13.27 8.02 5.14
N VAL A 120 13.85 8.89 4.30
CA VAL A 120 13.13 9.63 3.25
C VAL A 120 13.65 9.35 1.84
N GLY A 121 14.45 8.31 1.66
CA GLY A 121 15.15 8.02 0.41
C GLY A 121 16.62 8.47 0.47
N HIS A 122 17.33 8.30 -0.64
CA HIS A 122 18.76 8.63 -0.72
C HIS A 122 19.15 9.18 -2.09
N GLY A 123 20.02 10.20 -2.11
CA GLY A 123 20.50 10.82 -3.34
C GLY A 123 19.36 11.44 -4.13
N GLU A 124 19.20 11.10 -5.41
CA GLU A 124 18.10 11.64 -6.22
C GLU A 124 16.71 11.21 -5.72
N GLY A 125 16.61 10.11 -4.97
CA GLY A 125 15.36 9.62 -4.38
C GLY A 125 14.97 10.29 -3.05
N GLU A 126 15.76 11.24 -2.52
CA GLU A 126 15.40 11.96 -1.29
C GLU A 126 14.06 12.69 -1.43
N GLY A 127 13.17 12.47 -0.46
CA GLY A 127 11.78 12.92 -0.44
C GLY A 127 10.78 11.94 -1.07
N PHE A 128 11.23 10.92 -1.81
CA PHE A 128 10.33 9.99 -2.55
C PHE A 128 10.07 8.67 -1.81
N THR A 129 10.66 8.49 -0.63
CA THR A 129 10.23 7.50 0.37
C THR A 129 9.52 8.25 1.49
N VAL A 130 8.28 7.89 1.78
CA VAL A 130 7.45 8.53 2.80
C VAL A 130 6.95 7.45 3.76
N ASN A 131 7.69 7.28 4.85
CA ASN A 131 7.31 6.39 5.94
C ASN A 131 6.40 7.10 6.94
N LEU A 132 5.24 6.52 7.22
CA LEU A 132 4.24 7.02 8.15
C LEU A 132 4.05 6.00 9.27
N PRO A 133 5.01 5.88 10.21
CA PRO A 133 4.95 4.91 11.30
C PRO A 133 3.77 5.24 12.24
N MET A 134 2.82 4.33 12.34
CA MET A 134 1.60 4.43 13.13
C MET A 134 1.79 3.78 14.50
N SER A 135 1.10 4.30 15.51
CA SER A 135 1.10 3.74 16.86
C SER A 135 -0.02 2.71 17.02
N SER A 136 0.18 1.73 17.90
CA SER A 136 -0.89 0.81 18.29
C SER A 136 -2.14 1.58 18.73
N GLY A 137 -3.30 1.09 18.29
CA GLY A 137 -4.60 1.70 18.55
C GLY A 137 -5.06 2.67 17.46
N HIS A 138 -4.16 3.22 16.63
CA HIS A 138 -4.56 4.07 15.50
C HIS A 138 -5.47 3.30 14.55
N GLY A 139 -6.60 3.92 14.18
CA GLY A 139 -7.66 3.32 13.37
C GLY A 139 -8.27 4.34 12.43
N ASP A 140 -9.57 4.20 12.16
CA ASP A 140 -10.28 4.94 11.10
C ASP A 140 -10.02 6.46 11.15
N GLY A 141 -10.12 7.06 12.33
CA GLY A 141 -9.94 8.51 12.47
C GLY A 141 -8.53 8.99 12.14
N THR A 142 -7.52 8.29 12.62
CA THR A 142 -6.12 8.66 12.43
C THR A 142 -5.66 8.36 11.01
N PHE A 143 -6.09 7.25 10.43
CA PHE A 143 -5.81 6.94 9.03
C PHE A 143 -6.45 7.96 8.08
N ARG A 144 -7.73 8.30 8.29
CA ARG A 144 -8.41 9.32 7.49
C ARG A 144 -7.66 10.65 7.54
N MET A 145 -7.30 11.13 8.72
CA MET A 145 -6.50 12.36 8.85
C MET A 145 -5.14 12.22 8.15
N THR A 146 -4.44 11.10 8.35
CA THR A 146 -3.13 10.84 7.71
C THR A 146 -3.23 10.89 6.19
N PHE A 147 -4.30 10.33 5.63
CA PHE A 147 -4.52 10.37 4.19
C PHE A 147 -4.88 11.77 3.69
N GLU A 148 -5.83 12.43 4.35
CA GLU A 148 -6.31 13.77 3.98
C GLU A 148 -5.21 14.83 4.05
N ASP A 149 -4.38 14.79 5.09
CA ASP A 149 -3.42 15.84 5.41
C ASP A 149 -2.00 15.54 4.91
N VAL A 150 -1.66 14.27 4.61
CA VAL A 150 -0.30 13.89 4.20
C VAL A 150 -0.30 13.14 2.86
N VAL A 151 -0.94 11.97 2.78
CA VAL A 151 -0.86 11.10 1.59
C VAL A 151 -1.44 11.78 0.35
N VAL A 152 -2.66 12.31 0.43
CA VAL A 152 -3.36 12.94 -0.69
C VAL A 152 -2.63 14.20 -1.18
N PRO A 153 -2.18 15.15 -0.31
CA PRO A 153 -1.37 16.29 -0.73
C PRO A 153 -0.07 15.91 -1.43
N ILE A 154 0.63 14.88 -0.95
CA ILE A 154 1.88 14.39 -1.57
C ILE A 154 1.59 13.81 -2.95
N LEU A 155 0.60 12.91 -3.07
CA LEU A 155 0.22 12.31 -4.35
C LEU A 155 -0.21 13.37 -5.39
N LYS A 156 -0.94 14.40 -4.97
CA LYS A 156 -1.31 15.53 -5.85
C LYS A 156 -0.10 16.31 -6.35
N GLN A 157 0.92 16.51 -5.52
CA GLN A 157 2.16 17.21 -5.89
C GLN A 157 3.04 16.36 -6.81
N PHE A 158 3.17 15.07 -6.49
CA PHE A 158 3.94 14.12 -7.29
C PHE A 158 3.33 13.91 -8.68
N ARG A 159 1.99 14.01 -8.81
CA ARG A 159 1.25 13.80 -10.07
C ARG A 159 1.64 12.46 -10.71
N PRO A 160 1.39 11.32 -10.03
CA PRO A 160 1.70 10.01 -10.58
C PRO A 160 0.92 9.80 -11.88
N GLU A 161 1.47 8.99 -12.78
CA GLU A 161 0.80 8.56 -13.99
C GLU A 161 0.05 7.24 -13.77
N GLN A 162 0.35 6.52 -12.69
CA GLN A 162 -0.46 5.41 -12.16
C GLN A 162 -0.20 5.26 -10.66
N ILE A 163 -1.25 4.89 -9.92
CA ILE A 163 -1.16 4.53 -8.50
C ILE A 163 -1.21 3.00 -8.38
N LEU A 164 -0.26 2.42 -7.67
CA LEU A 164 -0.27 1.01 -7.27
C LEU A 164 -0.47 0.96 -5.75
N VAL A 165 -1.33 0.06 -5.28
CA VAL A 165 -1.65 -0.07 -3.85
C VAL A 165 -1.24 -1.45 -3.38
N SER A 166 -0.27 -1.51 -2.46
CA SER A 166 0.02 -2.71 -1.68
C SER A 166 -1.05 -2.80 -0.59
N LEU A 167 -2.00 -3.72 -0.80
CA LEU A 167 -3.21 -3.84 -0.01
C LEU A 167 -3.11 -5.05 0.91
N GLY A 168 -2.54 -4.83 2.09
CA GLY A 168 -2.67 -5.72 3.24
C GLY A 168 -3.90 -5.36 4.09
N VAL A 169 -4.63 -6.37 4.57
CA VAL A 169 -5.81 -6.19 5.44
C VAL A 169 -5.48 -6.53 6.90
N ASP A 170 -4.21 -6.48 7.26
CA ASP A 170 -3.68 -6.82 8.58
C ASP A 170 -3.52 -5.63 9.54
N ALA A 171 -3.82 -4.39 9.09
CA ALA A 171 -4.08 -3.26 9.99
C ALA A 171 -5.51 -3.28 10.54
N HIS A 172 -6.31 -4.27 10.14
CA HIS A 172 -7.67 -4.46 10.61
C HIS A 172 -7.68 -4.82 12.10
N TYR A 173 -8.63 -4.27 12.87
CA TYR A 173 -8.65 -4.44 14.34
C TYR A 173 -8.84 -5.88 14.84
N MET A 174 -9.26 -6.78 13.95
CA MET A 174 -9.40 -8.22 14.22
C MET A 174 -8.16 -9.03 13.81
N ASP A 175 -7.20 -8.45 13.12
CA ASP A 175 -6.03 -9.16 12.65
C ASP A 175 -5.14 -9.60 13.83
N PRO A 176 -4.66 -10.85 13.85
CA PRO A 176 -3.87 -11.36 14.96
C PRO A 176 -2.41 -10.87 14.99
N LEU A 177 -1.88 -10.28 13.91
CA LEU A 177 -0.44 -10.02 13.79
C LEU A 177 -0.01 -8.60 14.21
N ALA A 178 -0.97 -7.69 14.40
CA ALA A 178 -0.68 -6.31 14.74
C ALA A 178 -1.68 -5.74 15.76
N SER A 179 -1.65 -4.43 15.98
CA SER A 179 -2.45 -3.75 16.98
C SER A 179 -2.92 -2.38 16.49
N LEU A 180 -3.02 -2.18 15.18
CA LEU A 180 -3.80 -1.10 14.59
C LEU A 180 -5.27 -1.48 14.61
N SER A 181 -6.14 -0.48 14.41
CA SER A 181 -7.57 -0.62 14.63
C SER A 181 -8.39 -0.13 13.43
N LEU A 182 -8.02 -0.46 12.20
CA LEU A 182 -8.89 -0.14 11.05
C LEU A 182 -10.13 -1.05 11.04
N SER A 183 -11.30 -0.48 10.79
CA SER A 183 -12.53 -1.23 10.54
C SER A 183 -12.67 -1.60 9.06
N SER A 184 -13.53 -2.57 8.73
CA SER A 184 -13.88 -2.89 7.34
C SER A 184 -14.35 -1.66 6.53
N PRO A 185 -15.31 -0.82 7.01
CA PRO A 185 -15.70 0.38 6.30
C PRO A 185 -14.59 1.43 6.23
N GLY A 186 -13.77 1.57 7.28
CA GLY A 186 -12.61 2.48 7.28
C GLY A 186 -11.60 2.13 6.19
N TYR A 187 -11.28 0.84 6.02
CA TYR A 187 -10.47 0.36 4.91
C TYR A 187 -11.05 0.77 3.55
N VAL A 188 -12.34 0.45 3.33
CA VAL A 188 -12.99 0.72 2.04
C VAL A 188 -13.05 2.22 1.75
N GLU A 189 -13.27 3.06 2.76
CA GLU A 189 -13.21 4.53 2.63
C GLU A 189 -11.84 5.00 2.12
N LEU A 190 -10.74 4.52 2.72
CA LEU A 190 -9.37 4.87 2.30
C LEU A 190 -9.08 4.43 0.86
N LEU A 191 -9.48 3.21 0.50
CA LEU A 191 -9.28 2.67 -0.84
C LEU A 191 -10.07 3.44 -1.90
N MET A 192 -11.30 3.83 -1.57
CA MET A 192 -12.13 4.65 -2.45
C MET A 192 -11.60 6.08 -2.56
N GLN A 193 -11.05 6.65 -1.49
CA GLN A 193 -10.37 7.95 -1.53
C GLN A 193 -9.15 7.92 -2.49
N LEU A 194 -8.36 6.84 -2.48
CA LEU A 194 -7.26 6.65 -3.44
C LEU A 194 -7.77 6.48 -4.87
N LYS A 195 -8.82 5.70 -5.08
CA LYS A 195 -9.44 5.53 -6.40
C LYS A 195 -9.93 6.86 -6.96
N GLU A 196 -10.68 7.63 -6.16
CA GLU A 196 -11.17 8.94 -6.58
C GLU A 196 -10.03 9.92 -6.85
N LEU A 197 -8.94 9.82 -6.10
CA LEU A 197 -7.74 10.59 -6.39
C LEU A 197 -7.13 10.16 -7.74
N ALA A 198 -7.04 8.86 -8.00
CA ALA A 198 -6.54 8.31 -9.26
C ALA A 198 -7.35 8.81 -10.46
N ASP A 199 -8.69 8.86 -10.36
CA ASP A 199 -9.57 9.45 -11.38
C ASP A 199 -9.15 10.88 -11.75
N ARG A 200 -8.71 11.66 -10.75
CA ARG A 200 -8.33 13.07 -10.91
C ARG A 200 -6.89 13.28 -11.36
N VAL A 201 -5.94 12.45 -10.91
CA VAL A 201 -4.49 12.71 -11.11
C VAL A 201 -3.83 11.80 -12.15
N CYS A 202 -4.39 10.62 -12.40
CA CYS A 202 -3.84 9.62 -13.32
C CYS A 202 -4.90 8.95 -14.19
N GLU A 203 -6.00 9.65 -14.48
CA GLU A 203 -7.07 9.20 -15.39
C GLU A 203 -7.65 7.83 -15.01
N GLY A 204 -7.79 7.54 -13.71
CA GLY A 204 -8.38 6.29 -13.23
C GLY A 204 -7.43 5.08 -13.26
N ARG A 205 -6.15 5.28 -13.60
CA ARG A 205 -5.12 4.23 -13.55
C ARG A 205 -4.73 3.94 -12.11
N ILE A 206 -5.37 2.94 -11.50
CA ILE A 206 -5.06 2.44 -10.17
C ILE A 206 -5.11 0.92 -10.11
N THR A 207 -4.20 0.29 -9.38
CA THR A 207 -4.19 -1.17 -9.20
C THR A 207 -3.99 -1.54 -7.74
N PHE A 208 -4.91 -2.33 -7.19
CA PHE A 208 -4.85 -2.88 -5.85
C PHE A 208 -4.28 -4.30 -5.91
N MET A 209 -3.23 -4.57 -5.14
CA MET A 209 -2.56 -5.87 -5.10
C MET A 209 -2.58 -6.41 -3.67
N LEU A 210 -3.14 -7.60 -3.49
CA LEU A 210 -3.18 -8.26 -2.18
C LEU A 210 -1.76 -8.49 -1.64
N GLU A 211 -1.53 -8.07 -0.39
CA GLU A 211 -0.35 -8.36 0.44
C GLU A 211 -0.77 -9.25 1.62
N GLY A 212 -0.68 -8.76 2.87
CA GLY A 212 -1.09 -9.45 4.10
C GLY A 212 -2.59 -9.40 4.41
N GLY A 213 -2.95 -9.91 5.59
CA GLY A 213 -4.33 -10.03 6.07
C GLY A 213 -4.65 -11.47 6.49
N TYR A 214 -4.76 -11.67 7.80
CA TYR A 214 -4.76 -13.00 8.44
C TYR A 214 -6.06 -13.30 9.19
N HIS A 215 -6.94 -12.31 9.36
CA HIS A 215 -8.34 -12.53 9.75
C HIS A 215 -9.25 -12.68 8.53
N LEU A 216 -9.58 -13.93 8.16
CA LEU A 216 -10.24 -14.26 6.88
C LEU A 216 -11.60 -13.57 6.65
N GLU A 217 -12.44 -13.44 7.67
CA GLU A 217 -13.72 -12.75 7.48
C GLU A 217 -13.55 -11.24 7.25
N ALA A 218 -12.55 -10.62 7.86
CA ALA A 218 -12.28 -9.19 7.68
C ALA A 218 -11.66 -8.93 6.30
N LEU A 219 -10.69 -9.77 5.90
CA LEU A 219 -10.14 -9.78 4.54
C LEU A 219 -11.26 -9.88 3.49
N THR A 220 -12.21 -10.80 3.70
CA THR A 220 -13.34 -10.99 2.80
C THR A 220 -14.24 -9.75 2.76
N GLU A 221 -14.57 -9.15 3.90
CA GLU A 221 -15.40 -7.94 3.97
C GLU A 221 -14.78 -6.76 3.24
N VAL A 222 -13.47 -6.52 3.43
CA VAL A 222 -12.76 -5.40 2.81
C VAL A 222 -12.69 -5.58 1.29
N PHE A 223 -12.32 -6.75 0.79
CA PHE A 223 -12.25 -6.98 -0.65
C PHE A 223 -13.63 -6.99 -1.31
N ALA A 224 -14.65 -7.55 -0.65
CA ALA A 224 -16.04 -7.48 -1.13
C ALA A 224 -16.52 -6.02 -1.21
N GLY A 225 -16.28 -5.23 -0.15
CA GLY A 225 -16.57 -3.80 -0.12
C GLY A 225 -15.88 -3.03 -1.24
N LEU A 226 -14.56 -3.23 -1.40
CA LEU A 226 -13.80 -2.64 -2.51
C LEU A 226 -14.43 -2.99 -3.87
N CYS A 227 -14.69 -4.27 -4.14
CA CYS A 227 -15.20 -4.70 -5.44
C CYS A 227 -16.61 -4.13 -5.71
N LEU A 228 -17.49 -4.14 -4.73
CA LEU A 228 -18.85 -3.56 -4.85
C LEU A 228 -18.78 -2.05 -5.11
N SER A 229 -17.91 -1.33 -4.38
CA SER A 229 -17.71 0.10 -4.57
C SER A 229 -17.11 0.45 -5.94
N LEU A 230 -16.20 -0.38 -6.47
CA LEU A 230 -15.63 -0.18 -7.81
C LEU A 230 -16.64 -0.44 -8.93
N VAL A 231 -17.53 -1.43 -8.77
CA VAL A 231 -18.57 -1.77 -9.76
C VAL A 231 -19.68 -0.72 -9.82
N GLY A 232 -19.92 0.02 -8.73
CA GLY A 232 -20.78 1.21 -8.74
C GLY A 232 -22.26 0.96 -9.01
N ARG A 233 -22.77 -0.24 -8.73
CA ARG A 233 -24.19 -0.64 -8.98
C ARG A 233 -25.18 -0.19 -7.90
N GLY A 234 -24.75 0.62 -6.94
CA GLY A 234 -25.59 1.05 -5.81
C GLY A 234 -25.87 -0.05 -4.78
N GLU A 235 -25.13 -1.16 -4.85
CA GLU A 235 -25.11 -2.19 -3.81
C GLU A 235 -24.12 -1.76 -2.72
N GLU A 236 -24.58 -1.75 -1.47
CA GLU A 236 -23.75 -1.46 -0.30
C GLU A 236 -23.32 -2.77 0.37
N ALA A 237 -22.03 -2.86 0.69
CA ALA A 237 -21.53 -3.96 1.51
C ALA A 237 -22.05 -3.83 2.95
N THR A 238 -22.40 -4.95 3.56
CA THR A 238 -22.70 -5.03 4.99
C THR A 238 -21.45 -5.46 5.74
N TYR A 239 -21.09 -4.71 6.78
CA TYR A 239 -19.89 -4.97 7.57
C TYR A 239 -20.25 -5.51 8.95
N ARG A 240 -19.76 -6.71 9.28
CA ARG A 240 -19.80 -7.24 10.63
C ARG A 240 -18.76 -6.53 11.50
N TYR A 241 -17.62 -6.20 10.92
CA TYR A 241 -16.50 -5.56 11.61
C TYR A 241 -16.46 -4.05 11.34
N GLY A 242 -17.55 -3.38 11.72
CA GLY A 242 -17.88 -2.04 11.23
C GLY A 242 -17.50 -0.85 12.11
N SER A 243 -16.97 -1.05 13.32
CA SER A 243 -16.73 0.07 14.24
C SER A 243 -15.54 -0.11 15.15
N VAL A 244 -14.83 1.00 15.35
CA VAL A 244 -13.66 1.14 16.22
C VAL A 244 -13.71 2.50 16.92
N MET A 245 -13.01 2.63 18.04
CA MET A 245 -12.93 3.89 18.79
C MET A 245 -11.61 4.59 18.49
N ASP A 246 -11.56 5.32 17.37
CA ASP A 246 -10.48 6.25 17.05
C ASP A 246 -11.04 7.50 16.35
N SER A 247 -10.90 8.65 17.02
CA SER A 247 -11.34 9.95 16.48
C SER A 247 -10.24 10.71 15.74
N GLY A 248 -9.02 10.17 15.68
CA GLY A 248 -7.87 10.78 15.05
C GLY A 248 -6.84 11.36 16.02
N ASP A 249 -5.57 11.29 15.63
CA ASP A 249 -4.41 11.75 16.39
C ASP A 249 -3.66 12.90 15.67
N SER A 250 -4.12 14.12 15.88
CA SER A 250 -3.53 15.31 15.26
C SER A 250 -2.10 15.61 15.73
N ALA A 251 -1.73 15.18 16.94
CA ALA A 251 -0.39 15.37 17.48
C ALA A 251 0.61 14.50 16.70
N HIS A 252 0.23 13.26 16.39
CA HIS A 252 1.03 12.36 15.57
C HIS A 252 1.29 12.94 14.17
N LEU A 253 0.25 13.48 13.53
CA LEU A 253 0.35 14.11 12.20
C LEU A 253 1.30 15.31 12.15
N LYS A 254 1.43 16.05 13.25
CA LYS A 254 2.34 17.21 13.29
C LYS A 254 3.79 16.78 13.03
N GLY A 255 4.21 15.65 13.60
CA GLY A 255 5.56 15.11 13.37
C GLY A 255 5.78 14.73 11.91
N PHE A 256 4.78 14.13 11.26
CA PHE A 256 4.84 13.82 9.83
C PHE A 256 5.04 15.08 8.98
N ARG A 257 4.24 16.12 9.22
CA ARG A 257 4.35 17.37 8.46
C ARG A 257 5.69 18.06 8.66
N GLU A 258 6.16 18.13 9.89
CA GLU A 258 7.46 18.75 10.21
C GLU A 258 8.59 18.06 9.44
N GLN A 259 8.66 16.73 9.49
CA GLN A 259 9.69 15.97 8.77
C GLN A 259 9.58 16.12 7.24
N LEU A 260 8.36 16.05 6.69
CA LEU A 260 8.13 16.00 5.24
C LEU A 260 8.08 17.38 4.58
N SER A 261 7.95 18.46 5.36
CA SER A 261 7.81 19.85 4.87
C SER A 261 8.97 20.34 3.99
N SER A 262 10.15 19.71 4.12
CA SER A 262 11.32 20.03 3.28
C SER A 262 11.17 19.52 1.84
N TYR A 263 10.29 18.54 1.61
CA TYR A 263 10.10 17.87 0.32
C TYR A 263 8.72 18.13 -0.28
N TRP A 264 7.69 18.21 0.58
CA TRP A 264 6.29 18.30 0.17
C TRP A 264 5.55 19.39 0.95
N ARG A 265 4.56 20.02 0.30
CA ARG A 265 3.63 20.93 0.98
C ARG A 265 2.53 20.11 1.65
N VAL A 266 2.67 19.88 2.96
CA VAL A 266 1.77 19.12 3.84
C VAL A 266 1.43 19.93 5.09
#